data_AF-A0A227NKY2-F1
#
_entry.id   AF-A0A227NKY2-F1
#
_cell.length_a   1.000
_cell.length_b   1.000
_cell.length_c   1.000
_cell.angle_alpha   90.00
_cell.angle_beta   90.00
_cell.angle_gamma   90.00
#
_symmetry.space_group_name_H-M   'P 1'
#
loop_
_entity.id
_entity.type
_entity.pdbx_description
1 polymer ?
#
loop_
_entity_poly.entity_id
_entity_poly.type
_entity_poly.pdbx_seq_one_letter_code
_entity_poly.pdbx_strand_id
1 'polypeptide(L)' 'MSKKKFTYEHHSGHTNINRFSEHLFALVEEMNSKLIKRWNKKVSSGIMYIILMIFLWQSKDAFKACR' A
#
# COMPACT_ATOMS: atom_id res chain seq x y z
N MET A 1 -16.71 14.07 -18.18
CA MET A 1 -16.77 12.78 -17.44
C MET A 1 -15.56 12.65 -16.52
N SER A 2 -15.75 12.59 -15.21
CA SER A 2 -14.64 12.43 -14.26
C SER A 2 -14.04 11.02 -14.36
N LYS A 3 -12.73 10.93 -14.60
CA LYS A 3 -12.04 9.64 -14.73
C LYS A 3 -11.86 9.00 -13.35
N LYS A 4 -12.26 7.74 -13.22
CA LYS A 4 -12.08 6.92 -12.01
C LYS A 4 -11.07 5.81 -12.28
N LYS A 5 -10.20 5.53 -11.31
CA LYS A 5 -9.28 4.39 -11.35
C LYS A 5 -9.45 3.55 -10.09
N PHE A 6 -9.42 2.24 -10.26
CA PHE A 6 -9.57 1.27 -9.18
C PHE A 6 -8.26 0.56 -8.92
N THR A 7 -8.02 0.24 -7.67
CA THR A 7 -6.90 -0.60 -7.24
C THR A 7 -7.31 -1.36 -5.98
N TYR A 8 -6.65 -2.48 -5.69
CA TYR A 8 -7.03 -3.38 -4.59
C TYR A 8 -5.78 -3.91 -3.86
N GLU A 9 -5.96 -4.34 -2.61
CA GLU A 9 -4.99 -5.14 -1.83
C GLU A 9 -3.54 -4.64 -1.84
N HIS A 10 -3.31 -3.40 -1.37
CA HIS A 10 -1.92 -2.91 -1.26
C HIS A 10 -1.15 -3.57 -0.11
N HIS A 11 -1.86 -3.94 0.97
CA HIS A 11 -1.27 -4.56 2.16
C HIS A 11 0.01 -3.85 2.68
N SER A 12 0.10 -2.53 2.49
CA SER A 12 1.30 -1.78 2.85
C SER A 12 1.58 -1.94 4.34
N GLY A 13 2.81 -2.30 4.72
CA GLY A 13 3.17 -2.55 6.13
C GLY A 13 2.75 -3.92 6.69
N HIS A 14 2.13 -4.81 5.92
CA HIS A 14 1.69 -6.12 6.40
C HIS A 14 2.84 -7.15 6.41
N THR A 15 3.69 -7.11 7.44
CA THR A 15 4.92 -7.93 7.54
C THR A 15 4.73 -9.43 7.40
N ASN A 16 3.57 -9.96 7.79
CA ASN A 16 3.30 -11.40 7.72
C ASN A 16 2.83 -11.86 6.34
N ILE A 17 2.45 -10.96 5.41
CA ILE A 17 1.86 -11.37 4.13
C ILE A 17 2.85 -12.12 3.23
N ASN A 18 4.14 -11.80 3.35
CA ASN A 18 5.22 -12.49 2.65
C ASN A 18 5.31 -13.98 3.02
N ARG A 19 4.73 -14.41 4.16
CA ARG A 19 4.72 -15.82 4.59
C ARG A 19 3.58 -16.62 3.98
N PHE A 20 2.50 -15.97 3.54
CA PHE A 20 1.26 -16.62 3.10
C PHE A 20 0.95 -16.40 1.62
N SER A 21 1.80 -15.65 0.92
CA SER A 21 1.68 -15.36 -0.51
C SER A 21 3.07 -15.37 -1.11
N GLU A 22 3.22 -15.86 -2.35
CA GLU A 22 4.44 -15.72 -3.16
C GLU A 22 4.61 -14.23 -3.53
N HIS A 23 4.97 -13.41 -2.56
CA HIS A 23 5.09 -11.99 -2.74
C HIS A 23 6.45 -11.67 -3.37
N LEU A 24 6.45 -10.73 -4.32
CA LEU A 24 7.66 -10.30 -5.06
C LEU A 24 8.71 -9.56 -4.19
N PHE A 25 8.50 -9.45 -2.88
CA PHE A 25 9.35 -8.70 -1.96
C PHE A 25 9.67 -9.55 -0.75
N ALA A 26 10.94 -9.58 -0.35
CA ALA A 26 11.37 -10.29 0.85
C ALA A 26 11.09 -9.48 2.13
N LEU A 27 11.10 -8.15 2.02
CA LEU A 27 10.96 -7.20 3.14
C LEU A 27 9.80 -6.22 2.91
N VAL A 28 9.14 -5.80 4.00
CA VAL A 28 8.02 -4.85 3.96
C VAL A 28 8.48 -3.45 3.53
N GLU A 29 9.68 -3.06 3.91
CA GLU A 29 10.28 -1.77 3.58
C GLU A 29 10.49 -1.63 2.06
N GLU A 30 10.91 -2.72 1.42
CA GLU A 30 11.08 -2.78 -0.03
C GLU A 30 9.73 -2.67 -0.75
N MET A 31 8.73 -3.41 -0.26
CA MET A 31 7.36 -3.34 -0.77
C MET A 31 6.81 -1.93 -0.67
N ASN A 32 6.89 -1.31 0.52
CA ASN A 32 6.40 0.04 0.77
C ASN A 32 7.08 1.05 -0.17
N SER A 33 8.41 0.97 -0.30
CA SER A 33 9.18 1.88 -1.16
C SER A 33 8.78 1.75 -2.64
N LYS A 34 8.59 0.52 -3.13
CA LYS A 34 8.15 0.27 -4.52
C LYS A 34 6.69 0.69 -4.75
N LEU A 35 5.79 0.46 -3.79
CA LEU A 35 4.39 0.89 -3.86
C LEU A 35 4.30 2.42 -3.93
N ILE A 36 4.99 3.14 -3.04
CA ILE A 36 5.02 4.62 -3.05
C ILE A 36 5.61 5.14 -4.38
N LYS A 37 6.72 4.57 -4.85
CA LYS A 37 7.33 4.96 -6.13
C LYS A 37 6.38 4.75 -7.31
N ARG A 38 5.64 3.64 -7.36
CA ARG A 38 4.64 3.37 -8.40
C ARG A 38 3.44 4.30 -8.28
N TRP A 39 2.98 4.54 -7.06
CA TRP A 39 1.86 5.43 -6.75
C TRP A 39 2.15 6.86 -7.23
N ASN A 40 3.30 7.41 -6.84
CA ASN A 40 3.72 8.77 -7.22
C ASN A 40 3.84 8.95 -8.74
N LYS A 41 4.19 7.89 -9.48
CA LYS A 41 4.17 7.92 -10.96
C LYS A 41 2.78 7.82 -11.57
N LYS A 42 1.82 7.22 -10.86
CA LYS A 42 0.49 6.90 -11.39
C LYS A 42 -0.55 7.97 -11.07
N VAL A 43 -0.45 8.60 -9.91
CA VAL A 43 -1.39 9.64 -9.47
C VAL A 43 -1.33 10.85 -10.38
N SER A 44 -2.48 11.44 -10.63
CA SER A 44 -2.62 12.64 -11.46
C SER A 44 -3.82 13.41 -10.95
N SER A 45 -3.75 14.74 -11.02
CA SER A 45 -4.88 15.60 -10.66
C SER A 45 -6.09 15.32 -11.55
N GLY A 46 -7.29 15.54 -11.01
CA GLY A 46 -8.56 15.35 -11.73
C GLY A 46 -9.01 13.90 -11.92
N ILE A 47 -8.29 12.93 -11.34
CA ILE A 47 -8.66 11.51 -11.34
C ILE A 47 -9.01 11.08 -9.92
N MET A 48 -10.18 10.44 -9.77
CA MET A 48 -10.59 9.85 -8.50
C MET A 48 -10.03 8.42 -8.41
N TYR A 49 -9.23 8.15 -7.40
CA TYR A 49 -8.67 6.83 -7.13
C TYR A 49 -9.49 6.15 -6.02
N ILE A 50 -10.05 4.98 -6.32
CA ILE A 50 -10.80 4.17 -5.37
C ILE A 50 -9.94 2.94 -5.03
N ILE A 51 -9.71 2.74 -3.73
CA ILE A 51 -8.97 1.58 -3.20
C ILE A 51 -10.00 0.64 -2.59
N LEU A 52 -10.08 -0.59 -3.12
CA LEU A 52 -10.99 -1.62 -2.65
C LEU A 52 -10.21 -2.58 -1.73
N MET A 53 -10.77 -2.88 -0.55
CA MET A 53 -10.16 -3.69 0.52
C MET A 53 -9.02 -3.03 1.32
N ILE A 54 -7.85 -3.68 1.44
CA ILE A 54 -6.84 -3.32 2.44
C ILE A 54 -5.79 -2.40 1.83
N PHE A 55 -5.72 -1.17 2.36
CA PHE A 55 -4.72 -0.18 1.96
C PHE A 55 -3.46 -0.24 2.83
N LEU A 56 -3.63 -0.26 4.15
CA LEU A 56 -2.56 -0.19 5.14
C LEU A 56 -2.76 -1.25 6.23
N TRP A 57 -1.65 -1.79 6.72
CA TRP A 57 -1.57 -2.57 7.94
C TRP A 57 -0.52 -1.93 8.85
N GLN A 58 -0.92 -1.60 10.08
CA GLN A 58 0.00 -1.12 11.11
C GLN A 58 -0.02 -2.06 12.31
N SER A 59 1.16 -2.35 12.86
CA SER A 59 1.26 -3.03 14.15
C SER A 59 0.94 -2.06 15.29
N LYS A 60 0.46 -2.60 16.41
CA LYS A 60 0.13 -1.83 17.62
C LYS A 60 1.32 -1.05 18.18
N ASP A 61 2.55 -1.47 17.87
CA ASP A 61 3.79 -0.84 18.36
C ASP A 61 4.09 0.50 17.67
N ALA A 62 3.61 0.70 16.44
CA ALA A 62 3.77 1.97 15.72
C ALA A 62 3.05 3.14 16.44
N PHE A 63 2.03 2.86 17.26
CA PHE A 63 1.30 3.87 18.03
C PHE A 63 2.07 4.34 19.28
N LYS A 64 3.01 3.54 19.80
CA LYS A 64 3.82 3.90 20.98
C LYS A 64 5.00 4.81 20.64
N ALA A 65 5.45 4.82 19.39
CA ALA A 65 6.55 5.68 18.94
C ALA A 65 6.13 7.14 18.66
N CYS A 66 4.83 7.43 18.73
CA CYS A 66 4.27 8.76 18.44
C CYS A 66 3.64 9.42 19.69
N ARG A 67 4.00 8.96 20.90
CA ARG A 67 3.51 9.53 22.16
C ARG A 67 4.66 9.95 23.05
#